data_AF-A0A6C0IML8-F1
#
_entry.id   AF-A0A6C0IML8-F1
#
_cell.length_a   1.000
_cell.length_b   1.000
_cell.length_c   1.000
_cell.angle_alpha   90.00
_cell.angle_beta   90.00
_cell.angle_gamma   90.00
#
_symmetry.space_group_name_H-M   'P 1'
#
loop_
_entity.id
_entity.type
_entity.pdbx_description
1 polymer ?
#
loop_
_entity_poly.entity_id
_entity_poly.type
_entity_poly.pdbx_seq_one_letter_code
_entity_poly.pdbx_strand_id
1 'polypeptide(L)'
;MEAIRNILTTVNTGLSVMTILFNRYTETLYDQLSNNEHVSKMLIILFDFYVTAQMYIVDGYQYAYTHYPIVRELANRSIYYTNCIACFIEDYKVEPFQHHWISTHILIKNSHIFKGDRYIHIENYQMMSTDVSPDCSYNGKVEQGFMYFFDILQSLITNLMHVVDAIVVMRDGDRYIVRSILNVHTDFEHKSSEHVFLSVTYKHPSMNKPIAIEIPAQMYQVGNVLFTPMFVKRCLEYQSLSYVFDDNYTLDIIDNKMNMLSMSSTQYAILTENNWTIIDFAKKTTNLDTKKPEEKEEKEEKE
;
A
#
# COMPACT_ATOMS: atom_id res chain seq x y z
N MET A 1 40.04 35.55 14.35
CA MET A 1 38.70 35.17 14.88
C MET A 1 37.76 36.38 14.99
N GLU A 2 38.22 37.52 15.49
CA GLU A 2 37.39 38.73 15.69
C GLU A 2 36.87 39.36 14.38
N ALA A 3 37.69 39.40 13.32
CA ALA A 3 37.27 39.87 12.00
C ALA A 3 36.15 39.03 11.37
N ILE A 4 36.21 37.70 11.54
CA ILE A 4 35.18 36.76 11.03
C ILE A 4 33.87 36.95 11.80
N ARG A 5 33.94 37.14 13.12
CA ARG A 5 32.77 37.40 13.98
C ARG A 5 32.11 38.75 13.62
N ASN A 6 32.89 39.79 13.34
CA ASN A 6 32.35 41.08 12.90
C ASN A 6 31.67 40.98 11.52
N ILE A 7 32.27 40.29 10.55
CA ILE A 7 31.65 40.05 9.24
C ILE A 7 30.31 39.29 9.38
N LEU A 8 30.29 38.22 10.19
CA LEU A 8 29.08 37.43 10.42
C LEU A 8 27.96 38.24 11.10
N THR A 9 28.33 39.12 12.03
CA THR A 9 27.39 40.02 12.71
C THR A 9 26.80 41.03 11.72
N THR A 10 27.63 41.65 10.87
CA THR A 10 27.17 42.58 9.83
C THR A 10 26.24 41.90 8.82
N VAL A 11 26.54 40.67 8.39
CA VAL A 11 25.70 39.88 7.48
C VAL A 11 24.36 39.53 8.14
N ASN A 12 24.37 39.09 9.40
CA ASN A 12 23.14 38.78 10.13
C ASN A 12 22.28 40.02 10.39
N THR A 13 22.89 41.17 10.68
CA THR A 13 22.17 42.45 10.80
C THR A 13 21.60 42.90 9.45
N GLY A 14 22.35 42.71 8.36
CA GLY A 14 21.85 43.00 7.01
C GLY A 14 20.64 42.13 6.63
N LEU A 15 20.72 40.83 6.90
CA LEU A 15 19.62 39.88 6.66
C LEU A 15 18.40 40.21 7.51
N SER A 16 18.56 40.51 8.80
CA SER A 16 17.42 40.84 9.66
C SER A 16 16.75 42.14 9.25
N VAL A 17 17.51 43.17 8.84
CA VAL A 17 16.95 44.42 8.30
C VAL A 17 16.20 44.17 7.00
N MET A 18 16.73 43.34 6.10
CA MET A 18 16.03 42.96 4.86
C MET A 18 14.73 42.20 5.13
N THR A 19 14.72 41.27 6.09
CA THR A 19 13.51 40.55 6.51
C THR A 19 12.47 41.49 7.10
N ILE A 20 12.87 42.46 7.93
CA ILE A 20 11.97 43.47 8.50
C ILE A 20 11.39 44.37 7.40
N LEU A 21 12.22 44.81 6.44
CA LEU A 21 11.76 45.63 5.32
C LEU A 21 10.79 44.87 4.41
N PHE A 22 11.08 43.60 4.13
CA PHE A 22 10.21 42.74 3.34
C PHE A 22 8.87 42.50 4.06
N ASN A 23 8.89 42.15 5.34
CA ASN A 23 7.69 41.95 6.14
C ASN A 23 6.84 43.23 6.22
N ARG A 24 7.48 44.39 6.41
CA ARG A 24 6.78 45.68 6.43
C ARG A 24 6.17 46.02 5.07
N TYR A 25 6.85 45.68 3.97
CA TYR A 25 6.29 45.86 2.63
C TYR A 25 5.10 44.93 2.38
N THR A 26 5.17 43.66 2.83
CA THR A 26 4.04 42.74 2.74
C THR A 26 2.87 43.15 3.63
N GLU A 27 3.12 43.66 4.84
CA GLU A 27 2.09 44.21 5.74
C GLU A 27 1.46 45.46 5.14
N THR A 28 2.25 46.36 4.55
CA THR A 28 1.72 47.58 3.91
C THR A 28 0.90 47.23 2.67
N LEU A 29 1.33 46.26 1.87
CA LEU A 29 0.54 45.72 0.75
C LEU A 29 -0.75 45.07 1.26
N TYR A 30 -0.69 44.25 2.30
CA TYR A 30 -1.85 43.62 2.91
C TYR A 30 -2.83 44.66 3.46
N ASP A 31 -2.36 45.69 4.14
CA ASP A 31 -3.18 46.79 4.65
C ASP A 31 -3.79 47.62 3.51
N GLN A 32 -3.05 47.84 2.41
CA GLN A 32 -3.60 48.50 1.22
C GLN A 32 -4.63 47.65 0.48
N LEU A 33 -4.42 46.33 0.42
CA LEU A 33 -5.35 45.35 -0.16
C LEU A 33 -6.60 45.17 0.71
N SER A 34 -6.45 45.16 2.03
CA SER A 34 -7.51 44.97 3.04
C SER A 34 -8.35 46.24 3.25
N ASN A 35 -7.73 47.43 3.24
CA ASN A 35 -8.43 48.69 3.50
C ASN A 35 -9.03 49.34 2.23
N ASN A 36 -8.66 48.88 1.04
CA ASN A 36 -9.23 49.38 -0.21
C ASN A 36 -10.41 48.50 -0.65
N GLU A 37 -11.63 48.95 -0.32
CA GLU A 37 -12.88 48.27 -0.62
C GLU A 37 -13.00 47.91 -2.12
N HIS A 38 -12.51 48.75 -3.02
CA HIS A 38 -12.55 48.50 -4.46
C HIS A 38 -11.61 47.37 -4.89
N VAL A 39 -10.42 47.29 -4.30
CA VAL A 39 -9.43 46.25 -4.63
C VAL A 39 -9.87 44.91 -4.04
N SER A 40 -10.36 44.89 -2.80
CA SER A 40 -10.93 43.70 -2.17
C SER A 40 -12.13 43.16 -2.97
N LYS A 41 -13.05 44.03 -3.41
CA LYS A 41 -14.15 43.65 -4.32
C LYS A 41 -13.66 43.06 -5.64
N MET A 42 -12.65 43.65 -6.27
CA MET A 42 -12.07 43.11 -7.50
C MET A 42 -11.42 41.75 -7.31
N LEU A 43 -10.71 41.52 -6.20
CA LEU A 43 -10.11 40.23 -5.87
C LEU A 43 -11.16 39.14 -5.64
N ILE A 44 -12.26 39.47 -4.95
CA ILE A 44 -13.38 38.54 -4.75
C ILE A 44 -14.00 38.17 -6.09
N ILE A 45 -14.21 39.13 -7.00
CA ILE A 45 -14.75 38.87 -8.34
C ILE A 45 -13.80 37.99 -9.16
N LEU A 46 -12.48 38.25 -9.11
CA LEU A 46 -11.49 37.43 -9.80
C LEU A 46 -11.41 36.01 -9.23
N PHE A 47 -11.49 35.88 -7.90
CA PHE A 47 -11.54 34.58 -7.24
C PHE A 47 -12.82 33.82 -7.60
N ASP A 48 -13.97 34.48 -7.57
CA ASP A 48 -15.26 33.90 -7.95
C ASP A 48 -15.27 33.45 -9.42
N PHE A 49 -14.73 34.29 -10.32
CA PHE A 49 -14.54 33.92 -11.71
C PHE A 49 -13.60 32.71 -11.87
N TYR A 50 -12.48 32.68 -11.15
CA TYR A 50 -11.54 31.57 -11.18
C TYR A 50 -12.19 30.27 -10.69
N VAL A 51 -12.87 30.30 -9.54
CA VAL A 51 -13.57 29.13 -8.97
C VAL A 51 -14.67 28.66 -9.91
N THR A 52 -15.47 29.58 -10.44
CA THR A 52 -16.55 29.27 -11.39
C THR A 52 -15.99 28.64 -12.68
N ALA A 53 -14.92 29.21 -13.25
CA ALA A 53 -14.26 28.64 -14.43
C ALA A 53 -13.68 27.25 -14.14
N GLN A 54 -13.05 27.06 -12.97
CA GLN A 54 -12.58 25.76 -12.49
C GLN A 54 -13.72 24.75 -12.40
N MET A 55 -14.85 25.11 -11.81
CA MET A 55 -16.02 24.23 -11.72
C MET A 55 -16.51 23.82 -13.10
N TYR A 56 -16.68 24.76 -14.04
CA TYR A 56 -17.08 24.42 -15.41
C TYR A 56 -16.08 23.51 -16.14
N ILE A 57 -14.78 23.72 -15.93
CA ILE A 57 -13.74 22.85 -16.50
C ILE A 57 -13.80 21.45 -15.90
N VAL A 58 -13.94 21.34 -14.57
CA VAL A 58 -14.06 20.07 -13.85
C VAL A 58 -15.31 19.31 -14.28
N ASP A 59 -16.46 19.99 -14.34
CA ASP A 59 -17.72 19.40 -14.78
C ASP A 59 -17.65 18.95 -16.23
N GLY A 60 -17.07 19.77 -17.12
CA GLY A 60 -16.86 19.44 -18.52
C GLY A 60 -15.92 18.24 -18.70
N TYR A 61 -14.83 18.19 -17.94
CA TYR A 61 -13.91 17.05 -17.93
C TYR A 61 -14.59 15.78 -17.39
N GLN A 62 -15.31 15.88 -16.28
CA GLN A 62 -16.01 14.75 -15.67
C GLN A 62 -17.10 14.20 -16.61
N TYR A 63 -17.82 15.09 -17.29
CA TYR A 63 -18.77 14.72 -18.34
C TYR A 63 -18.07 13.97 -19.47
N ALA A 64 -16.96 14.52 -19.99
CA ALA A 64 -16.21 13.93 -21.10
C ALA A 64 -15.60 12.57 -20.72
N TYR A 65 -15.03 12.46 -19.52
CA TYR A 65 -14.47 11.22 -18.96
C TYR A 65 -15.53 10.14 -18.80
N THR A 66 -16.75 10.52 -18.42
CA THR A 66 -17.86 9.57 -18.22
C THR A 66 -18.47 9.11 -19.54
N HIS A 67 -18.64 10.00 -20.52
CA HIS A 67 -19.36 9.71 -21.77
C HIS A 67 -18.46 9.23 -22.91
N TYR A 68 -17.18 9.61 -22.94
CA TYR A 68 -16.28 9.28 -24.05
C TYR A 68 -15.16 8.31 -23.60
N PRO A 69 -15.23 7.03 -24.02
CA PRO A 69 -14.24 6.01 -23.65
C PRO A 69 -12.80 6.38 -24.03
N ILE A 70 -12.62 7.09 -25.16
CA ILE A 70 -11.31 7.53 -25.63
C ILE A 70 -10.68 8.54 -24.66
N VAL A 71 -11.47 9.48 -24.14
CA VAL A 71 -11.01 10.48 -23.17
C VAL A 71 -10.59 9.79 -21.88
N ARG A 72 -11.42 8.85 -21.39
CA ARG A 72 -11.12 8.04 -20.21
C ARG A 72 -9.82 7.24 -20.35
N GLU A 73 -9.65 6.54 -21.47
CA GLU A 73 -8.45 5.73 -21.71
C GLU A 73 -7.19 6.57 -21.80
N LEU A 74 -7.25 7.72 -22.50
CA LEU A 74 -6.12 8.64 -22.61
C LEU A 74 -5.74 9.24 -21.25
N ALA A 75 -6.74 9.65 -20.47
CA ALA A 75 -6.53 10.16 -19.11
C ALA A 75 -5.89 9.11 -18.20
N ASN A 76 -6.44 7.89 -18.18
CA ASN A 76 -5.92 6.79 -17.36
C ASN A 76 -4.48 6.43 -17.72
N ARG A 77 -4.16 6.35 -19.02
CA ARG A 77 -2.78 6.12 -19.48
C ARG A 77 -1.85 7.25 -19.07
N SER A 78 -2.28 8.50 -19.20
CA SER A 78 -1.46 9.66 -18.85
C SER A 78 -1.13 9.68 -17.36
N ILE A 79 -2.11 9.40 -16.50
CA ILE A 79 -1.90 9.25 -15.05
C ILE A 79 -0.92 8.10 -14.78
N TYR A 80 -1.13 6.95 -15.39
CA TYR A 80 -0.26 5.79 -15.22
C TYR A 80 1.20 6.08 -15.59
N TYR A 81 1.46 6.65 -16.76
CA TYR A 81 2.82 6.97 -17.18
C TYR A 81 3.46 8.06 -16.31
N THR A 82 2.67 9.02 -15.81
CA THR A 82 3.16 10.00 -14.84
C THR A 82 3.61 9.29 -13.55
N ASN A 83 2.83 8.32 -13.06
CA ASN A 83 3.21 7.51 -11.91
C ASN A 83 4.45 6.65 -12.19
N CYS A 84 4.62 6.09 -13.39
CA CYS A 84 5.83 5.37 -13.75
C CYS A 84 7.08 6.26 -13.77
N ILE A 85 6.94 7.52 -14.21
CA ILE A 85 8.05 8.48 -14.17
C ILE A 85 8.39 8.82 -12.71
N ALA A 86 7.37 9.12 -11.90
CA ALA A 86 7.56 9.39 -10.48
C ALA A 86 8.21 8.20 -9.76
N CYS A 87 7.78 6.96 -10.05
CA CYS A 87 8.32 5.76 -9.43
C CYS A 87 9.77 5.50 -9.81
N PHE A 88 10.17 5.85 -11.04
CA PHE A 88 11.58 5.79 -11.45
C PHE A 88 12.45 6.82 -10.72
N ILE A 89 11.90 8.01 -10.43
CA ILE A 89 12.63 9.08 -9.72
C ILE A 89 12.73 8.80 -8.22
N GLU A 90 11.63 8.33 -7.62
CA GLU A 90 11.48 8.13 -6.18
C GLU A 90 11.74 6.69 -5.71
N ASP A 91 12.07 5.79 -6.65
CA ASP A 91 12.46 4.38 -6.41
C ASP A 91 11.40 3.56 -5.65
N TYR A 92 10.15 3.62 -6.14
CA TYR A 92 9.06 2.76 -5.66
C TYR A 92 8.45 1.95 -6.81
N LYS A 93 7.67 0.93 -6.46
CA LYS A 93 7.06 -0.02 -7.41
C LYS A 93 5.67 0.43 -7.86
N VAL A 94 5.31 0.07 -9.09
CA VAL A 94 3.99 0.35 -9.68
C VAL A 94 3.44 -0.93 -10.30
N GLU A 95 2.15 -1.18 -10.07
CA GLU A 95 1.46 -2.34 -10.65
C GLU A 95 1.34 -2.20 -12.17
N PRO A 96 1.20 -3.30 -12.93
CA PRO A 96 0.91 -3.23 -14.35
C PRO A 96 -0.39 -2.46 -14.66
N PHE A 97 -0.41 -1.76 -15.79
CA PHE A 97 -1.59 -1.00 -16.26
C PHE A 97 -2.80 -1.89 -16.58
N GLN A 98 -2.57 -3.13 -16.99
CA GLN A 98 -3.64 -4.07 -17.33
C GLN A 98 -4.51 -4.41 -16.13
N HIS A 99 -5.78 -4.75 -16.38
CA HIS A 99 -6.76 -5.04 -15.32
C HIS A 99 -6.88 -6.53 -14.99
N HIS A 100 -6.19 -7.41 -15.73
CA HIS A 100 -6.24 -8.86 -15.53
C HIS A 100 -4.82 -9.42 -15.43
N TRP A 101 -4.33 -9.53 -14.20
CA TRP A 101 -3.01 -10.08 -13.92
C TRP A 101 -3.00 -10.81 -12.58
N ILE A 102 -2.02 -11.68 -12.45
CA ILE A 102 -1.68 -12.34 -11.20
C ILE A 102 -0.22 -12.08 -10.88
N SER A 103 0.07 -11.86 -9.61
CA SER A 103 1.42 -11.69 -9.10
C SER A 103 1.69 -12.60 -7.91
N THR A 104 2.87 -13.17 -7.89
CA THR A 104 3.40 -13.90 -6.74
C THR A 104 4.40 -13.00 -6.02
N HIS A 105 4.32 -12.95 -4.69
CA HIS A 105 5.18 -12.13 -3.84
C HIS A 105 5.78 -13.02 -2.75
N ILE A 106 7.11 -12.98 -2.60
CA ILE A 106 7.85 -13.80 -1.63
C ILE A 106 8.71 -12.89 -0.77
N LEU A 107 8.60 -13.05 0.55
CA LEU A 107 9.41 -12.35 1.54
C LEU A 107 10.50 -13.27 2.06
N ILE A 108 11.76 -12.90 1.83
CA ILE A 108 12.92 -13.67 2.28
C ILE A 108 13.68 -12.89 3.34
N LYS A 109 13.93 -13.51 4.49
CA LYS A 109 14.82 -12.97 5.51
C LYS A 109 16.26 -13.24 5.12
N ASN A 110 16.97 -12.17 4.79
CA ASN A 110 18.35 -12.22 4.37
C ASN A 110 19.29 -12.49 5.56
N SER A 111 20.43 -13.09 5.26
CA SER A 111 21.47 -13.32 6.27
C SER A 111 22.17 -12.01 6.65
N HIS A 112 22.58 -11.92 7.92
CA HIS A 112 23.38 -10.82 8.46
C HIS A 112 24.76 -10.64 7.78
N ILE A 113 25.16 -11.61 6.96
CA ILE A 113 26.42 -11.63 6.22
C ILE A 113 26.40 -10.60 5.07
N PHE A 114 25.24 -10.31 4.50
CA PHE A 114 25.11 -9.39 3.36
C PHE A 114 24.86 -7.96 3.84
N LYS A 115 25.53 -6.98 3.21
CA LYS A 115 25.23 -5.56 3.40
C LYS A 115 24.08 -5.18 2.48
N GLY A 116 22.93 -4.82 3.07
CA GLY A 116 21.73 -4.45 2.32
C GLY A 116 20.46 -4.71 3.14
N ASP A 117 19.34 -4.83 2.45
CA ASP A 117 18.05 -5.08 3.09
C ASP A 117 18.02 -6.46 3.75
N ARG A 118 17.57 -6.47 5.01
CA ARG A 118 17.36 -7.69 5.79
C ARG A 118 16.17 -8.51 5.31
N TYR A 119 15.27 -7.88 4.55
CA TYR A 119 14.05 -8.50 4.04
C TYR A 119 13.95 -8.20 2.54
N ILE A 120 14.15 -9.25 1.74
CA ILE A 120 14.12 -9.18 0.28
C ILE A 120 12.69 -9.51 -0.17
N HIS A 121 12.12 -8.63 -0.97
CA HIS A 121 10.85 -8.87 -1.65
C HIS A 121 11.10 -9.26 -3.11
N ILE A 122 10.68 -10.47 -3.47
CA ILE A 122 10.66 -10.93 -4.86
C ILE A 122 9.22 -10.91 -5.36
N GLU A 123 8.98 -10.27 -6.50
CA GLU A 123 7.68 -10.28 -7.15
C GLU A 123 7.78 -10.72 -8.60
N ASN A 124 6.74 -11.38 -9.10
CA ASN A 124 6.63 -11.75 -10.51
C ASN A 124 5.19 -11.56 -10.98
N TYR A 125 5.01 -10.81 -12.06
CA TYR A 125 3.72 -10.53 -12.68
C TYR A 125 3.49 -11.41 -13.91
N GLN A 126 2.27 -11.92 -14.05
CA GLN A 126 1.81 -12.68 -15.21
C GLN A 126 0.46 -12.14 -15.67
N MET A 127 0.34 -11.88 -16.97
CA MET A 127 -0.91 -11.41 -17.57
C MET A 127 -1.85 -12.59 -17.80
N MET A 128 -3.12 -12.43 -17.47
CA MET A 128 -4.12 -13.46 -17.77
C MET A 128 -4.58 -13.34 -19.22
N SER A 129 -4.73 -14.48 -19.92
CA SER A 129 -5.39 -14.48 -21.22
C SER A 129 -6.85 -14.04 -21.07
N THR A 130 -7.38 -13.35 -22.08
CA THR A 130 -8.80 -12.99 -22.18
C THR A 130 -9.68 -14.13 -22.66
N ASP A 131 -9.10 -15.19 -23.23
CA ASP A 131 -9.84 -16.26 -23.89
C ASP A 131 -10.51 -17.17 -22.86
N VAL A 132 -11.82 -17.30 -22.93
CA VAL A 132 -12.59 -18.24 -22.09
C VAL A 132 -12.84 -19.48 -22.92
N SER A 133 -12.34 -20.63 -22.48
CA SER A 133 -12.68 -21.90 -23.11
C SER A 133 -14.18 -22.17 -22.94
N PRO A 134 -14.86 -22.81 -23.92
CA PRO A 134 -16.29 -23.09 -23.83
C PRO A 134 -16.70 -23.90 -22.59
N ASP A 135 -15.75 -24.63 -22.00
CA ASP A 135 -15.98 -25.62 -20.95
C ASP A 135 -15.87 -25.09 -19.51
N CYS A 136 -15.54 -23.79 -19.31
CA CYS A 136 -15.41 -23.21 -17.96
C CYS A 136 -16.17 -21.89 -17.81
N SER A 137 -16.71 -21.66 -16.61
CA SER A 137 -17.26 -20.35 -16.26
C SER A 137 -16.12 -19.34 -16.09
N TYR A 138 -16.41 -18.05 -16.27
CA TYR A 138 -15.41 -16.99 -16.05
C TYR A 138 -14.79 -17.05 -14.65
N ASN A 139 -15.62 -17.20 -13.62
CA ASN A 139 -15.16 -17.34 -12.24
C ASN A 139 -14.34 -18.63 -12.04
N GLY A 140 -14.74 -19.74 -12.66
CA GLY A 140 -13.95 -20.97 -12.63
C GLY A 140 -12.56 -20.81 -13.24
N LYS A 141 -12.44 -20.06 -14.34
CA LYS A 141 -11.14 -19.70 -14.93
C LYS A 141 -10.29 -18.85 -13.99
N VAL A 142 -10.89 -17.86 -13.34
CA VAL A 142 -10.21 -16.98 -12.36
C VAL A 142 -9.68 -17.81 -11.18
N GLU A 143 -10.53 -18.64 -10.60
CA GLU A 143 -10.18 -19.56 -9.51
C GLU A 143 -9.06 -20.52 -9.92
N GLN A 144 -9.19 -21.18 -11.07
CA GLN A 144 -8.19 -22.13 -11.56
C GLN A 144 -6.85 -21.45 -11.83
N GLY A 145 -6.87 -20.27 -12.46
CA GLY A 145 -5.67 -19.48 -12.70
C GLY A 145 -5.01 -19.05 -11.39
N PHE A 146 -5.81 -18.63 -10.41
CA PHE A 146 -5.30 -18.28 -9.08
C PHE A 146 -4.66 -19.48 -8.38
N MET A 147 -5.39 -20.59 -8.29
CA MET A 147 -4.93 -21.80 -7.60
C MET A 147 -3.70 -22.40 -8.25
N TYR A 148 -3.58 -22.33 -9.58
CA TYR A 148 -2.36 -22.74 -10.28
C TYR A 148 -1.10 -22.04 -9.73
N PHE A 149 -1.12 -20.72 -9.59
CA PHE A 149 0.01 -19.98 -9.02
C PHE A 149 0.16 -20.17 -7.51
N PHE A 150 -0.95 -20.30 -6.79
CA PHE A 150 -0.94 -20.56 -5.35
C PHE A 150 -0.31 -21.92 -5.03
N ASP A 151 -0.67 -22.98 -5.74
CA ASP A 151 -0.16 -24.33 -5.56
C ASP A 151 1.32 -24.43 -5.95
N ILE A 152 1.75 -23.73 -7.01
CA ILE A 152 3.17 -23.58 -7.35
C ILE A 152 3.91 -22.91 -6.21
N LEU A 153 3.41 -21.78 -5.71
CA LEU A 153 4.03 -21.02 -4.64
C LEU A 153 4.16 -21.87 -3.37
N GLN A 154 3.08 -22.55 -2.98
CA GLN A 154 3.04 -23.48 -1.86
C GLN A 154 4.09 -24.58 -2.03
N SER A 155 4.14 -25.22 -3.21
CA SER A 155 5.09 -26.30 -3.51
C SER A 155 6.55 -25.85 -3.46
N LEU A 156 6.84 -24.63 -3.91
CA LEU A 156 8.20 -24.06 -3.89
C LEU A 156 8.66 -23.71 -2.48
N ILE A 157 7.76 -23.26 -1.61
CA ILE A 157 8.11 -22.65 -0.32
C ILE A 157 8.07 -23.62 0.85
N THR A 158 7.33 -24.73 0.75
CA THR A 158 7.05 -25.64 1.89
C THR A 158 8.31 -26.12 2.65
N ASN A 159 9.53 -25.98 2.09
CA ASN A 159 10.78 -26.36 2.74
C ASN A 159 11.88 -25.27 2.79
N LEU A 160 11.56 -23.99 2.52
CA LEU A 160 12.56 -22.93 2.49
C LEU A 160 12.67 -22.21 3.84
N MET A 161 13.75 -22.51 4.60
CA MET A 161 14.00 -21.94 5.95
C MET A 161 14.06 -20.41 6.02
N HIS A 162 14.34 -19.72 4.91
CA HIS A 162 14.52 -18.27 4.89
C HIS A 162 13.28 -17.50 4.40
N VAL A 163 12.25 -18.21 3.94
CA VAL A 163 11.00 -17.57 3.52
C VAL A 163 10.16 -17.28 4.76
N VAL A 164 9.81 -16.00 4.95
CA VAL A 164 9.01 -15.53 6.09
C VAL A 164 7.53 -15.64 5.78
N ASP A 165 7.13 -15.19 4.59
CA ASP A 165 5.76 -15.16 4.13
C ASP A 165 5.74 -15.11 2.60
N ALA A 166 4.65 -15.56 2.00
CA ALA A 166 4.40 -15.38 0.58
C ALA A 166 2.90 -15.25 0.30
N ILE A 167 2.59 -14.40 -0.66
CA ILE A 167 1.21 -14.11 -1.04
C ILE A 167 1.07 -14.19 -2.56
N VAL A 168 -0.15 -14.52 -2.98
CA VAL A 168 -0.61 -14.36 -4.36
C VAL A 168 -1.62 -13.23 -4.36
N VAL A 169 -1.40 -12.27 -5.25
CA VAL A 169 -2.29 -11.15 -5.49
C VAL A 169 -2.78 -11.25 -6.94
N MET A 170 -4.08 -11.21 -7.15
CA MET A 170 -4.67 -11.17 -8.48
C MET A 170 -5.55 -9.94 -8.59
N ARG A 171 -5.41 -9.21 -9.70
CA ARG A 171 -6.37 -8.19 -10.12
C ARG A 171 -7.18 -8.76 -11.27
N ASP A 172 -8.50 -8.73 -11.10
CA ASP A 172 -9.45 -9.16 -12.10
C ASP A 172 -10.52 -8.07 -12.30
N GLY A 173 -10.30 -7.19 -13.27
CA GLY A 173 -11.14 -6.01 -13.48
C GLY A 173 -11.09 -5.08 -12.26
N ASP A 174 -12.23 -4.95 -11.59
CA ASP A 174 -12.45 -4.09 -10.42
C ASP A 174 -12.41 -4.85 -9.08
N ARG A 175 -11.83 -6.05 -9.04
CA ARG A 175 -11.62 -6.81 -7.79
C ARG A 175 -10.17 -7.25 -7.63
N TYR A 176 -9.71 -7.24 -6.38
CA TYR A 176 -8.44 -7.84 -5.97
C TYR A 176 -8.70 -9.07 -5.13
N ILE A 177 -8.01 -10.16 -5.45
CA ILE A 177 -7.99 -11.39 -4.67
C ILE A 177 -6.61 -11.52 -4.06
N VAL A 178 -6.54 -11.60 -2.72
CA VAL A 178 -5.28 -11.74 -1.99
C VAL A 178 -5.36 -12.98 -1.10
N ARG A 179 -4.39 -13.87 -1.24
CA ARG A 179 -4.29 -15.09 -0.44
C ARG A 179 -2.83 -15.29 0.00
N SER A 180 -2.63 -15.72 1.24
CA SER A 180 -1.31 -16.00 1.82
C SER A 180 -1.14 -17.49 2.07
N ILE A 181 0.09 -18.00 1.91
CA ILE A 181 0.45 -19.37 2.27
C ILE A 181 0.29 -19.68 3.76
N LEU A 182 0.19 -18.64 4.62
CA LEU A 182 -0.01 -18.80 6.06
C LEU A 182 -1.43 -19.29 6.40
N ASN A 183 -2.37 -19.12 5.47
CA ASN A 183 -3.76 -19.51 5.62
C ASN A 183 -4.14 -20.63 4.64
N VAL A 184 -5.01 -21.53 5.08
CA VAL A 184 -5.60 -22.55 4.20
C VAL A 184 -6.79 -21.93 3.49
N HIS A 185 -6.82 -22.00 2.17
CA HIS A 185 -7.91 -21.46 1.36
C HIS A 185 -8.67 -22.61 0.73
N THR A 186 -9.90 -22.81 1.20
CA THR A 186 -10.80 -23.84 0.67
C THR A 186 -11.80 -23.27 -0.32
N ASP A 187 -12.20 -22.02 -0.14
CA ASP A 187 -13.36 -21.45 -0.83
C ASP A 187 -13.04 -20.09 -1.49
N PHE A 188 -13.56 -19.91 -2.70
CA PHE A 188 -13.53 -18.65 -3.45
C PHE A 188 -14.91 -18.01 -3.43
N GLU A 189 -15.16 -17.24 -2.38
CA GLU A 189 -16.35 -16.42 -2.32
C GLU A 189 -16.16 -15.19 -3.21
N HIS A 190 -16.79 -15.19 -4.40
CA HIS A 190 -16.80 -14.05 -5.32
C HIS A 190 -17.74 -12.95 -4.84
N LYS A 191 -17.51 -12.47 -3.62
CA LYS A 191 -18.38 -11.52 -2.92
C LYS A 191 -17.56 -10.43 -2.26
N SER A 192 -18.01 -9.19 -2.37
CA SER A 192 -17.45 -8.06 -1.65
C SER A 192 -17.76 -8.18 -0.16
N SER A 193 -16.80 -7.76 0.67
CA SER A 193 -17.03 -7.55 2.10
C SER A 193 -17.71 -6.20 2.32
N GLU A 194 -18.68 -6.15 3.23
CA GLU A 194 -19.27 -4.90 3.73
C GLU A 194 -18.34 -4.20 4.74
N HIS A 195 -17.31 -4.90 5.20
CA HIS A 195 -16.32 -4.34 6.12
C HIS A 195 -15.34 -3.42 5.39
N VAL A 196 -15.01 -2.29 6.01
CA VAL A 196 -14.05 -1.31 5.48
C VAL A 196 -13.14 -0.85 6.61
N PHE A 197 -11.84 -0.71 6.33
CA PHE A 197 -10.92 -0.03 7.22
C PHE A 197 -10.95 1.46 6.92
N LEU A 198 -11.27 2.28 7.93
CA LEU A 198 -11.26 3.74 7.80
C LEU A 198 -9.83 4.28 7.77
N SER A 199 -8.92 3.64 8.51
CA SER A 199 -7.49 3.95 8.44
C SER A 199 -6.66 2.75 8.85
N VAL A 200 -5.50 2.61 8.20
CA VAL A 200 -4.45 1.65 8.56
C VAL A 200 -3.14 2.43 8.59
N THR A 201 -2.46 2.40 9.73
CA THR A 201 -1.26 3.20 9.94
C THR A 201 -0.10 2.30 10.35
N TYR A 202 0.93 2.25 9.50
CA TYR A 202 2.19 1.58 9.78
C TYR A 202 3.06 2.41 10.73
N LYS A 203 3.57 1.76 11.77
CA LYS A 203 4.48 2.34 12.77
C LYS A 203 5.67 1.42 12.97
N HIS A 204 6.84 2.03 13.16
CA HIS A 204 8.07 1.32 13.48
C HIS A 204 8.85 2.11 14.55
N PRO A 205 9.40 1.47 15.59
CA PRO A 205 10.13 2.18 16.66
C PRO A 205 11.32 3.03 16.16
N SER A 206 12.00 2.55 15.11
CA SER A 206 13.10 3.28 14.44
C SER A 206 12.64 4.34 13.44
N MET A 207 11.35 4.66 13.37
CA MET A 207 10.80 5.68 12.46
C MET A 207 10.06 6.77 13.25
N ASN A 208 10.34 8.04 12.90
CA ASN A 208 9.70 9.18 13.55
C ASN A 208 8.31 9.51 12.99
N LYS A 209 8.04 9.11 11.74
CA LYS A 209 6.78 9.37 11.06
C LYS A 209 6.10 8.06 10.70
N PRO A 210 4.81 7.89 11.03
CA PRO A 210 4.06 6.75 10.55
C PRO A 210 3.76 6.87 9.05
N ILE A 211 3.42 5.75 8.42
CA ILE A 211 2.99 5.69 7.02
C ILE A 211 1.53 5.23 6.98
N ALA A 212 0.67 5.96 6.27
CA ALA A 212 -0.68 5.51 6.02
C ALA A 212 -0.66 4.43 4.93
N ILE A 213 -1.29 3.29 5.20
CA ILE A 213 -1.49 2.23 4.22
C ILE A 213 -2.90 2.38 3.66
N GLU A 214 -2.98 2.65 2.36
CA GLU A 214 -4.25 2.74 1.66
C GLU A 214 -4.68 1.36 1.17
N ILE A 215 -5.87 0.93 1.57
CA ILE A 215 -6.48 -0.32 1.09
C ILE A 215 -7.53 0.04 0.03
N PRO A 216 -7.30 -0.29 -1.25
CA PRO A 216 -8.22 0.08 -2.33
C PRO A 216 -9.56 -0.62 -2.14
N ALA A 217 -10.65 0.07 -2.52
CA ALA A 217 -12.01 -0.43 -2.36
C ALA A 217 -12.22 -1.82 -2.99
N GLN A 218 -11.51 -2.07 -4.09
CA GLN A 218 -11.53 -3.31 -4.87
C GLN A 218 -10.94 -4.51 -4.10
N MET A 219 -10.20 -4.29 -3.02
CA MET A 219 -9.57 -5.32 -2.19
C MET A 219 -10.43 -5.76 -1.00
N TYR A 220 -11.58 -5.13 -0.77
CA TYR A 220 -12.56 -5.60 0.22
C TYR A 220 -13.39 -6.76 -0.34
N GLN A 221 -12.75 -7.92 -0.52
CA GLN A 221 -13.36 -9.17 -0.98
C GLN A 221 -13.32 -10.21 0.15
N VAL A 222 -14.39 -11.02 0.25
CA VAL A 222 -14.48 -12.07 1.27
C VAL A 222 -13.35 -13.10 1.07
N GLY A 223 -12.75 -13.50 2.19
CA GLY A 223 -11.60 -14.39 2.24
C GLY A 223 -10.26 -13.73 1.93
N ASN A 224 -10.22 -12.43 1.57
CA ASN A 224 -8.94 -11.74 1.37
C ASN A 224 -8.12 -11.73 2.65
N VAL A 225 -6.85 -12.15 2.51
CA VAL A 225 -5.87 -12.14 3.59
C VAL A 225 -5.04 -10.88 3.48
N LEU A 226 -5.14 -10.02 4.49
CA LEU A 226 -4.49 -8.71 4.54
C LEU A 226 -3.52 -8.65 5.72
N PHE A 227 -2.60 -7.69 5.66
CA PHE A 227 -1.66 -7.35 6.74
C PHE A 227 -0.68 -8.45 7.16
N THR A 228 -0.51 -9.50 6.37
CA THR A 228 0.64 -10.39 6.56
C THR A 228 1.95 -9.63 6.33
N PRO A 229 3.11 -10.11 6.83
CA PRO A 229 4.39 -9.45 6.61
C PRO A 229 4.69 -9.12 5.15
N MET A 230 4.42 -10.05 4.22
CA MET A 230 4.61 -9.80 2.79
C MET A 230 3.59 -8.78 2.26
N PHE A 231 2.34 -8.81 2.72
CA PHE A 231 1.35 -7.80 2.33
C PHE A 231 1.79 -6.39 2.75
N VAL A 232 2.24 -6.22 4.00
CA VAL A 232 2.71 -4.93 4.53
C VAL A 232 3.95 -4.47 3.77
N LYS A 233 4.94 -5.36 3.56
CA LYS A 233 6.15 -5.03 2.79
C LYS A 233 5.81 -4.61 1.36
N ARG A 234 4.84 -5.27 0.72
CA ARG A 234 4.32 -4.85 -0.59
C ARG A 234 3.74 -3.43 -0.52
N CYS A 235 2.87 -3.11 0.43
CA CYS A 235 2.34 -1.74 0.55
C CYS A 235 3.45 -0.70 0.71
N LEU A 236 4.48 -1.00 1.51
CA LEU A 236 5.60 -0.08 1.76
C LEU A 236 6.49 0.12 0.52
N GLU A 237 6.59 -0.86 -0.37
CA GLU A 237 7.37 -0.71 -1.61
C GLU A 237 6.61 -0.02 -2.74
N TYR A 238 5.29 0.15 -2.61
CA TYR A 238 4.43 0.77 -3.62
C TYR A 238 4.09 2.23 -3.28
N GLN A 239 4.95 2.86 -2.48
CA GLN A 239 4.83 4.25 -2.02
C GLN A 239 6.23 4.85 -1.85
N SER A 240 6.36 6.17 -1.87
CA SER A 240 7.67 6.85 -1.96
C SER A 240 8.31 7.29 -0.65
N LEU A 241 7.63 7.13 0.48
CA LEU A 241 8.18 7.48 1.79
C LEU A 241 9.24 6.45 2.22
N SER A 242 10.35 6.91 2.78
CA SER A 242 11.33 6.02 3.39
C SER A 242 10.75 5.27 4.59
N TYR A 243 11.06 3.99 4.69
CA TYR A 243 10.60 3.12 5.76
C TYR A 243 11.70 2.17 6.27
N VAL A 244 11.52 1.68 7.49
CA VAL A 244 12.29 0.58 8.08
C VAL A 244 11.32 -0.58 8.23
N PHE A 245 11.71 -1.77 7.77
CA PHE A 245 10.90 -2.98 7.85
C PHE A 245 11.65 -4.10 8.57
N ASP A 246 11.12 -4.52 9.71
CA ASP A 246 11.53 -5.71 10.46
C ASP A 246 10.38 -6.22 11.34
N ASP A 247 10.59 -7.27 12.12
CA ASP A 247 9.53 -7.91 12.92
C ASP A 247 8.98 -7.02 14.06
N ASN A 248 9.51 -5.81 14.31
CA ASN A 248 9.08 -4.91 15.39
C ASN A 248 8.06 -3.84 14.97
N TYR A 249 7.57 -3.85 13.73
CA TYR A 249 6.52 -2.93 13.32
C TYR A 249 5.18 -3.27 13.98
N THR A 250 4.32 -2.24 14.07
CA THR A 250 2.92 -2.39 14.43
C THR A 250 2.03 -1.67 13.41
N LEU A 251 0.79 -2.14 13.30
CA LEU A 251 -0.25 -1.50 12.51
C LEU A 251 -1.34 -1.00 13.45
N ASP A 252 -1.64 0.29 13.40
CA ASP A 252 -2.82 0.84 14.06
C ASP A 252 -3.95 0.93 13.07
N ILE A 253 -5.08 0.29 13.40
CA ILE A 253 -6.22 0.12 12.51
C ILE A 253 -7.45 0.75 13.17
N ILE A 254 -8.19 1.51 12.38
CA ILE A 254 -9.53 2.00 12.71
C ILE A 254 -10.48 1.42 11.68
N ASP A 255 -11.47 0.66 12.14
CA ASP A 255 -12.46 0.03 11.28
C ASP A 255 -13.74 0.87 11.13
N ASN A 256 -14.65 0.45 10.23
CA ASN A 256 -15.94 1.12 10.00
C ASN A 256 -16.90 1.10 11.20
N LYS A 257 -16.60 0.31 12.24
CA LYS A 257 -17.31 0.28 13.52
C LYS A 257 -16.63 1.16 14.58
N MET A 258 -15.65 1.97 14.18
CA MET A 258 -14.83 2.83 15.05
C MET A 258 -14.02 2.06 16.10
N ASN A 259 -13.79 0.78 15.89
CA ASN A 259 -12.89 0.02 16.76
C ASN A 259 -11.46 0.42 16.45
N MET A 260 -10.72 0.78 17.49
CA MET A 260 -9.29 1.06 17.41
C MET A 260 -8.53 -0.16 17.94
N LEU A 261 -7.61 -0.67 17.13
CA LEU A 261 -6.82 -1.85 17.48
C LEU A 261 -5.41 -1.71 16.92
N SER A 262 -4.47 -2.41 17.55
CA SER A 262 -3.09 -2.48 17.10
C SER A 262 -2.72 -3.94 16.84
N MET A 263 -2.11 -4.19 15.68
CA MET A 263 -1.63 -5.50 15.26
C MET A 263 -0.10 -5.52 15.20
N SER A 264 0.51 -6.61 15.65
CA SER A 264 1.95 -6.86 15.46
C SER A 264 2.24 -7.52 14.12
N SER A 265 3.52 -7.59 13.75
CA SER A 265 4.03 -8.34 12.59
C SER A 265 3.68 -9.84 12.57
N THR A 266 3.31 -10.42 13.72
CA THR A 266 2.94 -11.83 13.87
C THR A 266 1.46 -12.11 13.67
N GLN A 267 0.69 -11.09 13.30
CA GLN A 267 -0.75 -11.15 13.12
C GLN A 267 -1.13 -10.74 11.70
N TYR A 268 -2.21 -11.32 11.19
CA TYR A 268 -2.81 -10.92 9.91
C TYR A 268 -4.33 -10.96 9.99
N ALA A 269 -4.98 -10.33 9.01
CA ALA A 269 -6.42 -10.21 8.91
C ALA A 269 -6.98 -11.12 7.82
N ILE A 270 -8.15 -11.71 8.05
CA ILE A 270 -8.99 -12.30 7.00
C ILE A 270 -10.32 -11.55 6.95
N LEU A 271 -10.70 -11.06 5.76
CA LEU A 271 -11.99 -10.45 5.55
C LEU A 271 -13.10 -11.51 5.50
N THR A 272 -14.18 -11.25 6.21
CA THR A 272 -15.45 -12.01 6.11
C THR A 272 -16.52 -11.10 5.52
N GLU A 273 -17.74 -11.60 5.34
CA GLU A 273 -18.83 -10.81 4.74
C GLU A 273 -19.07 -9.46 5.46
N ASN A 274 -19.19 -9.49 6.79
CA ASN A 274 -19.61 -8.32 7.60
C ASN A 274 -18.58 -7.89 8.65
N ASN A 275 -17.43 -8.56 8.67
CA ASN A 275 -16.40 -8.37 9.69
C ASN A 275 -15.04 -8.84 9.17
N TRP A 276 -14.07 -8.95 10.07
CA TRP A 276 -12.77 -9.53 9.80
C TRP A 276 -12.26 -10.29 11.03
N THR A 277 -11.31 -11.19 10.82
CA THR A 277 -10.71 -11.99 11.89
C THR A 277 -9.21 -11.78 11.95
N ILE A 278 -8.68 -11.64 13.16
CA ILE A 278 -7.24 -11.57 13.41
C ILE A 278 -6.73 -12.97 13.69
N ILE A 279 -5.71 -13.38 12.96
CA ILE A 279 -5.02 -14.66 13.18
C ILE A 279 -3.59 -14.39 13.59
N ASP A 280 -3.16 -15.06 14.65
CA ASP A 280 -1.79 -15.05 15.17
C ASP A 280 -1.09 -16.33 14.72
N PHE A 281 -0.13 -16.22 13.80
CA PHE A 281 0.58 -17.39 13.29
C PHE A 281 1.74 -17.82 14.17
N ALA A 282 2.21 -16.99 15.11
CA ALA A 282 3.22 -17.41 16.09
C ALA A 282 2.68 -18.51 17.01
N LYS A 283 1.37 -18.46 17.35
CA LYS A 283 0.67 -19.52 18.11
C LYS A 283 0.43 -20.80 17.31
N LYS A 284 0.41 -20.72 15.98
CA LYS A 284 0.18 -21.87 15.09
C LYS A 284 1.39 -22.80 15.06
N THR A 285 2.61 -22.24 15.09
CA THR A 285 3.88 -22.98 15.12
C THR A 285 4.07 -23.74 16.43
N THR A 286 3.68 -23.17 17.58
CA THR A 286 3.83 -23.80 18.90
C THR A 286 2.96 -25.07 19.08
N ASN A 287 1.82 -25.13 18.38
CA ASN A 287 0.92 -26.28 18.41
C ASN A 287 1.32 -27.41 17.45
N LEU A 288 2.20 -27.13 16.47
CA LEU A 288 2.77 -28.14 15.56
C LEU A 288 3.99 -28.83 16.20
N ASP A 289 4.80 -28.10 16.96
CA ASP A 289 5.97 -28.66 17.64
C ASP A 289 5.61 -29.57 18.83
N THR A 290 4.40 -29.46 19.38
CA THR A 290 3.89 -30.34 20.44
C THR A 290 3.30 -31.67 19.93
N LYS A 291 3.27 -31.90 18.61
CA LYS A 291 2.81 -33.15 17.98
C LYS A 291 3.93 -33.92 17.25
N LYS A 292 5.15 -33.97 17.82
CA LYS A 292 6.13 -35.00 17.40
C LYS A 292 5.78 -36.35 18.06
N PRO A 293 5.69 -37.46 17.31
CA PRO A 293 5.41 -38.77 17.89
C PRO A 293 6.61 -39.26 18.70
N GLU A 294 6.34 -39.77 19.91
CA GLU A 294 7.28 -40.61 20.66
C GLU A 294 7.62 -41.85 19.82
N GLU A 295 8.88 -41.97 19.39
CA GLU A 295 9.41 -43.22 18.83
C GLU A 295 9.39 -44.30 19.91
N LYS A 296 8.57 -45.34 19.69
CA LYS A 296 8.64 -46.58 20.45
C LYS A 296 9.86 -47.38 20.00
N GLU A 297 10.82 -47.56 20.90
CA GLU A 297 11.89 -48.55 20.75
C GLU A 297 11.26 -49.97 20.68
N GLU A 298 11.29 -50.58 19.50
CA GLU A 298 11.12 -52.03 19.35
C GLU A 298 12.41 -52.72 19.81
N LYS A 299 12.29 -53.55 20.85
CA LYS A 299 13.31 -54.51 21.24
C LYS A 299 13.22 -55.73 20.33
N GLU A 300 14.23 -55.93 19.49
CA GLU A 300 14.46 -57.22 18.83
C GLU A 300 14.90 -58.26 19.88
N GLU A 301 14.04 -59.24 20.15
CA GLU A 301 14.45 -60.55 20.67
C GLU A 301 15.17 -61.32 19.55
N LYS A 302 16.40 -61.76 19.83
CA LYS A 302 17.09 -62.76 19.01
C LYS A 302 16.94 -64.12 19.68
N GLU A 303 16.31 -65.05 18.94
CA GLU A 303 16.51 -66.50 19.07
C GLU A 303 17.94 -66.91 18.70
#